data_AF-J4KTD1-F1
#
_entry.id   AF-J4KTD1-F1
#
_cell.length_a   1.000
_cell.length_b   1.000
_cell.length_c   1.000
_cell.angle_alpha   90.00
_cell.angle_beta   90.00
_cell.angle_gamma   90.00
#
_symmetry.space_group_name_H-M   'P 1'
#
loop_
_entity.id
_entity.type
_entity.pdbx_description
1 polymer ?
#
loop_
_entity_poly.entity_id
_entity_poly.type
_entity_poly.pdbx_seq_one_letter_code
_entity_poly.pdbx_strand_id
1 'polypeptide(L)'
;MVLNLKQKPLKLAKKGALMLEVRIFRFDAKHDVLRYYKPYFFDKPSFKTPEILLKEVKKQDPFFECGKSSHIKINGVVVPIDWDFDDILRRFGDKLTIEPLSTKRAVKDLAIDDGDFWDKFKPFAKFCDASDKAAYAQLAPYFYADFIKDYESGFVGASAIMLAKILCEKYPQKKDEILQLVADKKTGVWIARNLSDFIVHGSEIYDTAVEFASSNLKQPKCERKALASEPDTGKILDMRHDFNGFKIAFTGEISPELKKLKTKFIKPQSANLPCGFDVLGLNDELAYKLASKILFEAFDSGADFLLALNEAQFYMFDTLSAKLSKFCGRDLDGFYILRQSELIALANGDTPQSLSEHRLKVGLV
;
A
#
# COMPACT_ATOMS: atom_id res chain seq x y z
N MET A 1 68.14 -3.58 19.79
CA MET A 1 67.39 -3.25 18.56
C MET A 1 66.49 -4.43 18.22
N VAL A 2 65.29 -4.49 18.81
CA VAL A 2 64.21 -5.38 18.38
C VAL A 2 62.92 -4.60 18.63
N LEU A 3 62.35 -4.08 17.55
CA LEU A 3 61.02 -3.49 17.50
C LEU A 3 60.15 -4.48 16.73
N ASN A 4 59.17 -5.08 17.39
CA ASN A 4 57.96 -5.50 16.68
C ASN A 4 56.75 -5.33 17.60
N LEU A 5 55.97 -4.31 17.28
CA LEU A 5 54.80 -3.85 18.00
C LEU A 5 53.63 -4.79 17.74
N LYS A 6 53.13 -5.40 18.81
CA LYS A 6 51.87 -6.15 18.82
C LYS A 6 50.71 -5.24 18.38
N GLN A 7 49.90 -5.76 17.47
CA GLN A 7 48.63 -5.19 17.02
C GLN A 7 47.74 -4.80 18.21
N LYS A 8 47.27 -3.55 18.21
CA LYS A 8 46.12 -3.13 19.02
C LYS A 8 44.84 -3.43 18.23
N PRO A 9 43.82 -4.07 18.81
CA PRO A 9 42.54 -4.22 18.15
C PRO A 9 41.87 -2.85 17.99
N LEU A 10 41.33 -2.64 16.80
CA LEU A 10 40.55 -1.48 16.38
C LEU A 10 39.37 -1.30 17.36
N LYS A 11 39.30 -0.13 18.02
CA LYS A 11 38.16 0.23 18.87
C LYS A 11 36.88 0.17 18.03
N LEU A 12 35.93 -0.66 18.49
CA LEU A 12 34.55 -0.69 18.02
C LEU A 12 34.01 0.75 17.91
N ALA A 13 33.41 1.06 16.76
CA ALA A 13 32.66 2.29 16.55
C ALA A 13 31.59 2.44 17.65
N LYS A 14 31.45 3.65 18.20
CA LYS A 14 30.37 4.00 19.12
C LYS A 14 29.02 3.70 18.46
N LYS A 15 28.29 2.72 18.97
CA LYS A 15 26.84 2.55 18.74
C LYS A 15 26.19 3.89 19.12
N GLY A 16 25.66 4.63 18.14
CA GLY A 16 24.77 5.76 18.43
C GLY A 16 23.63 5.26 19.31
N ALA A 17 23.21 6.06 20.29
CA ALA A 17 22.05 5.73 21.11
C ALA A 17 20.84 5.54 20.18
N LEU A 18 20.19 4.38 20.23
CA LEU A 18 18.92 4.15 19.53
C LEU A 18 17.88 5.06 20.19
N MET A 19 17.49 6.11 19.46
CA MET A 19 16.43 7.03 19.84
C MET A 19 15.23 6.74 18.96
N LEU A 20 14.08 6.46 19.58
CA LEU A 20 12.82 6.27 18.87
C LEU A 20 12.10 7.60 18.75
N GLU A 21 11.80 8.01 17.52
CA GLU A 21 10.95 9.16 17.21
C GLU A 21 9.55 8.65 16.87
N VAL A 22 8.56 9.01 17.69
CA VAL A 22 7.15 8.71 17.46
C VAL A 22 6.37 10.00 17.22
N ARG A 23 5.71 10.10 16.08
CA ARG A 23 4.79 11.20 15.74
C ARG A 23 3.37 10.70 15.83
N ILE A 24 2.61 11.19 16.81
CA ILE A 24 1.24 10.71 17.04
C ILE A 24 0.25 11.75 16.53
N PHE A 25 -0.70 11.28 15.73
CA PHE A 25 -1.82 12.08 15.24
C PHE A 25 -2.62 12.67 16.40
N ARG A 26 -2.89 13.97 16.32
CA ARG A 26 -3.69 14.75 17.28
C ARG A 26 -4.77 15.53 16.54
N PHE A 27 -5.98 15.42 17.05
CA PHE A 27 -7.17 16.11 16.54
C PHE A 27 -8.32 15.95 17.51
N ASP A 28 -9.10 17.00 17.76
CA ASP A 28 -10.39 16.93 18.43
C ASP A 28 -11.46 17.57 17.54
N ALA A 29 -12.39 16.76 17.03
CA ALA A 29 -13.42 17.19 16.10
C ALA A 29 -14.33 18.32 16.65
N LYS A 30 -14.34 18.54 17.97
CA LYS A 30 -15.12 19.60 18.61
C LYS A 30 -14.38 20.92 18.72
N HIS A 31 -13.04 20.90 18.71
CA HIS A 31 -12.22 22.04 19.11
C HIS A 31 -11.19 22.44 18.05
N ASP A 32 -10.62 21.46 17.34
CA ASP A 32 -9.50 21.69 16.44
C ASP A 32 -9.96 22.00 15.01
N VAL A 33 -9.35 23.02 14.41
CA VAL A 33 -9.54 23.35 12.99
C VAL A 33 -8.68 22.44 12.10
N LEU A 34 -7.47 22.09 12.56
CA LEU A 34 -6.50 21.29 11.81
C LEU A 34 -5.91 20.21 12.70
N ARG A 35 -5.73 19.02 12.10
CA ARG A 35 -4.92 17.95 12.67
C ARG A 35 -3.44 18.34 12.70
N TYR A 36 -2.71 17.78 13.65
CA TYR A 36 -1.25 17.87 13.72
C TYR A 36 -0.65 16.56 14.24
N TYR A 37 0.69 16.44 14.19
CA TYR A 37 1.40 15.29 14.74
C TYR A 37 2.31 15.76 15.87
N LYS A 38 2.05 15.28 17.09
CA LYS A 38 2.87 15.60 18.26
C LYS A 38 4.05 14.63 18.34
N PRO A 39 5.30 15.11 18.38
CA PRO A 39 6.47 14.25 18.49
C PRO A 39 6.69 13.81 19.95
N TYR A 40 7.12 12.56 20.12
CA TYR A 40 7.59 11.96 21.35
C TYR A 40 8.92 11.28 21.08
N PHE A 41 9.88 11.47 21.97
CA PHE A 41 11.23 10.93 21.84
C PHE A 41 11.51 10.00 23.02
N PHE A 42 11.93 8.76 22.72
CA PHE A 42 12.22 7.76 23.73
C PHE A 42 13.67 7.27 23.58
N ASP A 43 14.46 7.46 24.63
CA ASP A 43 15.82 6.91 24.71
C ASP A 43 15.74 5.43 25.07
N LYS A 44 16.33 4.56 24.23
CA LYS A 44 16.36 3.09 24.45
C LYS A 44 14.94 2.52 24.70
N PRO A 45 14.02 2.60 23.73
CA PRO A 45 12.67 2.10 23.91
C PRO A 45 12.70 0.61 24.30
N SER A 46 12.09 0.27 25.44
CA SER A 46 11.88 -1.12 25.88
C SER A 46 10.39 -1.42 25.96
N PHE A 47 9.62 -0.89 25.02
CA PHE A 47 8.19 -1.19 24.92
C PHE A 47 8.02 -2.62 24.44
N LYS A 48 7.14 -3.39 25.09
CA LYS A 48 6.79 -4.73 24.60
C LYS A 48 5.81 -4.67 23.43
N THR A 49 4.88 -3.71 23.46
CA THR A 49 3.80 -3.56 22.47
C THR A 49 3.43 -2.08 22.26
N PRO A 50 2.76 -1.71 21.16
CA PRO A 50 2.18 -0.38 20.97
C PRO A 50 1.26 0.05 22.10
N GLU A 51 0.51 -0.87 22.70
CA GLU A 51 -0.38 -0.56 23.82
C GLU A 51 0.39 0.03 25.01
N ILE A 52 1.57 -0.50 25.32
CA ILE A 52 2.42 0.04 26.41
C ILE A 52 2.96 1.42 26.04
N LEU A 53 3.40 1.62 24.79
CA LEU A 53 3.82 2.93 24.28
C LEU A 53 2.68 3.96 24.42
N LEU A 54 1.48 3.62 23.97
CA LEU A 54 0.31 4.50 24.02
C LEU A 54 -0.11 4.83 25.46
N LYS A 55 -0.01 3.85 26.39
CA LYS A 55 -0.21 4.09 27.83
C LYS A 55 0.82 5.06 28.39
N GLU A 56 2.08 4.96 27.98
CA GLU A 56 3.13 5.89 28.40
C GLU A 56 2.89 7.30 27.86
N VAL A 57 2.50 7.42 26.60
CA VAL A 57 2.06 8.69 26.00
C VAL A 57 0.90 9.29 26.79
N LYS A 58 -0.11 8.48 27.16
CA LYS A 58 -1.27 8.93 27.95
C LYS A 58 -0.88 9.44 29.34
N LYS A 59 0.17 8.89 29.97
CA LYS A 59 0.70 9.42 31.24
C LYS A 59 1.35 10.79 31.06
N GLN A 60 2.10 10.97 29.97
CA GLN A 60 2.78 12.23 29.66
C GLN A 60 1.80 13.30 29.14
N ASP A 61 0.73 12.88 28.47
CA ASP A 61 -0.32 13.73 27.91
C ASP A 61 -1.71 13.21 28.34
N PRO A 62 -2.22 13.67 29.50
CA PRO A 62 -3.52 13.24 30.00
C PRO A 62 -4.70 13.56 29.07
N PHE A 63 -4.54 14.48 28.10
CA PHE A 63 -5.60 14.86 27.16
C PHE A 63 -5.66 13.94 25.93
N PHE A 64 -4.61 13.16 25.69
CA PHE A 64 -4.53 12.21 24.57
C PHE A 64 -5.59 11.09 24.67
N GLU A 65 -6.23 10.69 23.57
CA GLU A 65 -7.21 9.60 23.56
C GLU A 65 -6.82 8.45 22.60
N CYS A 66 -6.67 7.23 23.12
CA CYS A 66 -6.30 6.06 22.32
C CYS A 66 -7.48 5.42 21.57
N GLY A 67 -8.72 5.75 21.92
CA GLY A 67 -9.91 5.04 21.44
C GLY A 67 -10.03 3.63 22.02
N LYS A 68 -10.97 2.84 21.47
CA LYS A 68 -11.30 1.45 21.91
C LYS A 68 -10.85 0.38 20.93
N SER A 69 -10.23 0.77 19.82
CA SER A 69 -9.82 -0.16 18.77
C SER A 69 -8.67 -1.06 19.24
N SER A 70 -8.72 -2.34 18.87
CA SER A 70 -7.59 -3.26 19.05
C SER A 70 -6.45 -3.03 18.04
N HIS A 71 -6.64 -2.11 17.09
CA HIS A 71 -5.68 -1.81 16.03
C HIS A 71 -5.51 -0.29 15.83
N ILE A 72 -4.32 0.10 15.40
CA ILE A 72 -3.94 1.47 15.02
C ILE A 72 -3.25 1.44 13.66
N LYS A 73 -2.94 2.61 13.09
CA LYS A 73 -2.05 2.70 11.94
C LYS A 73 -0.64 3.11 12.37
N ILE A 74 0.37 2.35 11.94
CA ILE A 74 1.79 2.71 12.07
C ILE A 74 2.35 2.84 10.67
N ASN A 75 2.85 4.04 10.32
CA ASN A 75 3.35 4.37 8.98
C ASN A 75 2.36 3.97 7.86
N GLY A 76 1.07 4.20 8.10
CA GLY A 76 -0.02 3.92 7.16
C GLY A 76 -0.53 2.48 7.15
N VAL A 77 0.13 1.55 7.84
CA VAL A 77 -0.24 0.13 7.90
C VAL A 77 -1.04 -0.16 9.17
N VAL A 78 -2.15 -0.90 9.05
CA VAL A 78 -2.96 -1.34 10.19
C VAL A 78 -2.22 -2.40 11.01
N VAL A 79 -2.07 -2.15 12.31
CA VAL A 79 -1.25 -2.92 13.24
C VAL A 79 -2.04 -3.22 14.52
N PRO A 80 -2.02 -4.47 15.02
CA PRO A 80 -2.56 -4.81 16.34
C PRO A 80 -1.82 -4.07 17.46
N ILE A 81 -2.54 -3.53 18.45
CA ILE A 81 -1.91 -2.79 19.55
C ILE A 81 -1.08 -3.68 20.49
N ASP A 82 -1.28 -4.99 20.42
CA ASP A 82 -0.54 -6.01 21.17
C ASP A 82 0.61 -6.65 20.38
N TRP A 83 0.88 -6.17 19.14
CA TRP A 83 1.98 -6.71 18.34
C TRP A 83 3.34 -6.44 18.98
N ASP A 84 4.28 -7.36 18.78
CA ASP A 84 5.62 -7.27 19.32
C ASP A 84 6.35 -6.04 18.79
N PHE A 85 6.89 -5.24 19.71
CA PHE A 85 7.50 -3.97 19.34
C PHE A 85 8.85 -4.14 18.65
N ASP A 86 9.61 -5.22 18.91
CA ASP A 86 10.86 -5.48 18.19
C ASP A 86 10.57 -5.82 16.72
N ASP A 87 9.46 -6.51 16.44
CA ASP A 87 8.98 -6.73 15.07
C ASP A 87 8.52 -5.44 14.39
N ILE A 88 7.87 -4.53 15.11
CA ILE A 88 7.53 -3.18 14.62
C ILE A 88 8.79 -2.43 14.21
N LEU A 89 9.81 -2.40 15.07
CA LEU A 89 11.07 -1.72 14.77
C LEU A 89 11.81 -2.39 13.58
N ARG A 90 11.73 -3.72 13.46
CA ARG A 90 12.30 -4.44 12.31
C ARG A 90 11.60 -4.09 10.99
N ARG A 91 10.27 -3.92 11.02
CA ARG A 91 9.47 -3.60 9.83
C ARG A 91 9.50 -2.13 9.45
N PHE A 92 9.39 -1.24 10.43
CA PHE A 92 9.15 0.20 10.20
C PHE A 92 10.32 1.12 10.58
N GLY A 93 11.34 0.60 11.26
CA GLY A 93 12.47 1.37 11.76
C GLY A 93 12.17 2.14 13.05
N ASP A 94 12.99 3.16 13.32
CA ASP A 94 12.97 3.97 14.55
C ASP A 94 12.20 5.29 14.40
N LYS A 95 11.56 5.52 13.25
CA LYS A 95 10.71 6.68 12.97
C LYS A 95 9.29 6.21 12.67
N LEU A 96 8.43 6.34 13.67
CA LEU A 96 7.06 5.85 13.63
C LEU A 96 6.08 7.02 13.57
N THR A 97 5.12 6.94 12.65
CA THR A 97 3.94 7.79 12.62
C THR A 97 2.75 6.94 13.05
N ILE A 98 2.09 7.32 14.14
CA ILE A 98 0.93 6.62 14.68
C ILE A 98 -0.34 7.41 14.41
N GLU A 99 -1.32 6.74 13.83
CA GLU A 99 -2.59 7.31 13.40
C GLU A 99 -3.78 6.45 13.88
N PRO A 100 -4.98 7.04 13.99
CA PRO A 100 -6.22 6.25 14.06
C PRO A 100 -6.34 5.35 12.83
N LEU A 101 -7.21 4.34 12.92
CA LEU A 101 -7.57 3.51 11.76
C LEU A 101 -8.05 4.36 10.56
N SER A 102 -8.70 5.50 10.82
CA SER A 102 -9.05 6.49 9.81
C SER A 102 -8.89 7.91 10.34
N THR A 103 -7.95 8.67 9.77
CA THR A 103 -7.77 10.10 10.07
C THR A 103 -8.95 10.95 9.60
N LYS A 104 -9.73 10.48 8.62
CA LYS A 104 -10.95 11.14 8.13
C LYS A 104 -12.13 10.98 9.10
N ARG A 105 -12.09 9.95 9.96
CA ARG A 105 -13.15 9.63 10.93
C ARG A 105 -12.72 9.91 12.37
N ALA A 106 -11.56 10.52 12.58
CA ALA A 106 -11.07 10.84 13.91
C ALA A 106 -12.06 11.76 14.63
N VAL A 107 -12.57 11.30 15.77
CA VAL A 107 -13.39 12.10 16.69
C VAL A 107 -12.49 12.78 17.69
N LYS A 108 -11.55 12.01 18.27
CA LYS A 108 -10.51 12.54 19.14
C LYS A 108 -9.27 11.65 19.12
N ASP A 109 -8.16 12.21 18.66
CA ASP A 109 -6.87 11.55 18.52
C ASP A 109 -6.98 10.20 17.79
N LEU A 110 -6.83 9.08 18.48
CA LEU A 110 -6.94 7.75 17.87
C LEU A 110 -8.37 7.16 17.91
N ALA A 111 -9.31 7.83 18.59
CA ALA A 111 -10.73 7.45 18.59
C ALA A 111 -11.41 7.89 17.30
N ILE A 112 -12.19 6.99 16.69
CA ILE A 112 -12.89 7.22 15.42
C ILE A 112 -14.40 7.01 15.53
N ASP A 113 -15.13 7.64 14.62
CA ASP A 113 -16.51 7.28 14.27
C ASP A 113 -16.49 6.12 13.27
N ASP A 114 -17.12 4.99 13.63
CA ASP A 114 -17.17 3.77 12.84
C ASP A 114 -18.52 3.55 12.14
N GLY A 115 -19.34 4.60 12.02
CA GLY A 115 -20.64 4.51 11.36
C GLY A 115 -20.56 3.98 9.91
N ASP A 116 -19.53 4.35 9.17
CA ASP A 116 -19.33 3.90 7.78
C ASP A 116 -19.00 2.41 7.66
N PHE A 117 -18.30 1.87 8.66
CA PHE A 117 -18.07 0.44 8.82
C PHE A 117 -19.39 -0.29 9.10
N TRP A 118 -20.19 0.19 10.07
CA TRP A 118 -21.48 -0.42 10.39
C TRP A 118 -22.53 -0.29 9.29
N ASP A 119 -22.43 0.72 8.42
CA ASP A 119 -23.28 0.85 7.24
C ASP A 119 -23.12 -0.33 6.28
N LYS A 120 -21.91 -0.88 6.15
CA LYS A 120 -21.65 -2.06 5.30
C LYS A 120 -22.22 -3.36 5.89
N PHE A 121 -22.50 -3.40 7.19
CA PHE A 121 -23.19 -4.53 7.83
C PHE A 121 -24.69 -4.58 7.52
N LYS A 122 -25.33 -3.42 7.34
CA LYS A 122 -26.81 -3.30 7.25
C LYS A 122 -27.46 -4.27 6.25
N PRO A 123 -26.93 -4.50 5.04
CA PRO A 123 -27.53 -5.45 4.09
C PRO A 123 -27.54 -6.91 4.60
N PHE A 124 -26.59 -7.26 5.46
CA PHE A 124 -26.46 -8.60 6.04
C PHE A 124 -27.34 -8.83 7.27
N ALA A 125 -27.86 -7.78 7.90
CA ALA A 125 -28.53 -7.85 9.20
C ALA A 125 -29.67 -8.87 9.25
N LYS A 126 -30.39 -9.10 8.13
CA LYS A 126 -31.46 -10.10 8.03
C LYS A 126 -31.00 -11.56 8.16
N PHE A 127 -29.70 -11.82 8.01
CA PHE A 127 -29.08 -13.14 8.15
C PHE A 127 -28.36 -13.33 9.48
N CYS A 128 -28.19 -12.26 10.26
CA CYS A 128 -27.26 -12.22 11.38
C CYS A 128 -27.99 -12.29 12.72
N ASP A 129 -27.36 -12.94 13.69
CA ASP A 129 -27.69 -12.83 15.12
C ASP A 129 -26.69 -11.92 15.86
N ALA A 130 -26.80 -11.86 17.20
CA ALA A 130 -25.91 -11.06 18.03
C ALA A 130 -24.45 -11.53 17.99
N SER A 131 -24.22 -12.84 17.81
CA SER A 131 -22.87 -13.41 17.66
C SER A 131 -22.25 -13.00 16.33
N ASP A 132 -23.03 -12.97 15.24
CA ASP A 132 -22.54 -12.53 13.93
C ASP A 132 -22.20 -11.04 13.93
N LYS A 133 -22.99 -10.23 14.63
CA LYS A 133 -22.68 -8.80 14.83
C LYS A 133 -21.38 -8.61 15.62
N ALA A 134 -21.15 -9.42 16.65
CA ALA A 134 -19.91 -9.39 17.43
C ALA A 134 -18.71 -9.84 16.60
N ALA A 135 -18.88 -10.88 15.77
CA ALA A 135 -17.86 -11.34 14.82
C ALA A 135 -17.54 -10.25 13.79
N TYR A 136 -18.56 -9.56 13.25
CA TYR A 136 -18.36 -8.46 12.32
C TYR A 136 -17.52 -7.34 12.95
N ALA A 137 -17.78 -6.96 14.20
CA ALA A 137 -17.00 -5.92 14.88
C ALA A 137 -15.48 -6.20 14.89
N GLN A 138 -15.08 -7.47 14.96
CA GLN A 138 -13.66 -7.87 14.90
C GLN A 138 -13.03 -7.66 13.52
N LEU A 139 -13.85 -7.45 12.48
CA LEU A 139 -13.39 -7.21 11.11
C LEU A 139 -13.13 -5.72 10.82
N ALA A 140 -13.36 -4.81 11.75
CA ALA A 140 -13.09 -3.37 11.56
C ALA A 140 -11.68 -3.06 11.05
N PRO A 141 -10.59 -3.73 11.50
CA PRO A 141 -9.24 -3.49 10.97
C PRO A 141 -9.14 -3.67 9.45
N TYR A 142 -9.83 -4.67 8.89
CA TYR A 142 -9.84 -4.93 7.45
C TYR A 142 -10.54 -3.82 6.67
N PHE A 143 -11.67 -3.31 7.16
CA PHE A 143 -12.38 -2.18 6.55
C PHE A 143 -11.49 -0.94 6.45
N TYR A 144 -10.69 -0.67 7.48
CA TYR A 144 -9.83 0.51 7.51
C TYR A 144 -8.45 0.31 6.85
N ALA A 145 -8.01 -0.94 6.67
CA ALA A 145 -6.86 -1.31 5.85
C ALA A 145 -7.17 -1.24 4.35
N ASP A 146 -8.43 -1.49 3.98
CA ASP A 146 -8.87 -1.53 2.60
C ASP A 146 -8.78 -0.17 1.90
N PHE A 147 -7.76 0.00 1.06
CA PHE A 147 -7.49 1.26 0.37
C PHE A 147 -8.48 1.52 -0.79
N ILE A 148 -9.19 0.50 -1.30
CA ILE A 148 -10.07 0.65 -2.46
C ILE A 148 -11.21 1.65 -2.17
N LYS A 149 -11.72 1.68 -0.93
CA LYS A 149 -12.77 2.61 -0.50
C LYS A 149 -12.37 4.09 -0.65
N ASP A 150 -11.07 4.40 -0.64
CA ASP A 150 -10.57 5.76 -0.82
C ASP A 150 -10.61 6.22 -2.29
N TYR A 151 -10.81 5.27 -3.23
CA TYR A 151 -10.89 5.50 -4.67
C TYR A 151 -12.27 5.13 -5.27
N GLU A 152 -13.01 4.22 -4.62
CA GLU A 152 -14.34 3.77 -4.99
C GLU A 152 -15.22 3.68 -3.73
N SER A 153 -15.95 4.75 -3.42
CA SER A 153 -16.80 4.82 -2.22
C SER A 153 -17.95 3.81 -2.24
N GLY A 154 -18.37 3.37 -3.43
CA GLY A 154 -19.39 2.35 -3.61
C GLY A 154 -18.92 0.95 -3.21
N PHE A 155 -17.60 0.73 -3.11
CA PHE A 155 -17.03 -0.59 -2.82
C PHE A 155 -17.61 -1.20 -1.55
N VAL A 156 -17.94 -2.49 -1.60
CA VAL A 156 -18.58 -3.22 -0.51
C VAL A 156 -17.65 -3.37 0.70
N GLY A 157 -16.33 -3.40 0.46
CA GLY A 157 -15.29 -3.40 1.47
C GLY A 157 -14.91 -4.79 1.98
N ALA A 158 -13.66 -4.92 2.44
CA ALA A 158 -13.07 -6.18 2.87
C ALA A 158 -13.87 -6.91 3.94
N SER A 159 -14.29 -6.21 5.00
CA SER A 159 -15.05 -6.81 6.10
C SER A 159 -16.40 -7.38 5.67
N ALA A 160 -17.06 -6.77 4.68
CA ALA A 160 -18.32 -7.29 4.16
C ALA A 160 -18.12 -8.58 3.33
N ILE A 161 -17.04 -8.67 2.55
CA ILE A 161 -16.65 -9.88 1.83
C ILE A 161 -16.31 -11.01 2.81
N MET A 162 -15.57 -10.70 3.87
CA MET A 162 -15.26 -11.66 4.94
C MET A 162 -16.52 -12.13 5.68
N LEU A 163 -17.43 -11.21 6.00
CA LEU A 163 -18.71 -11.57 6.61
C LEU A 163 -19.55 -12.47 5.68
N ALA A 164 -19.57 -12.19 4.38
CA ALA A 164 -20.28 -13.02 3.43
C ALA A 164 -19.79 -14.47 3.47
N LYS A 165 -18.47 -14.71 3.52
CA LYS A 165 -17.91 -16.06 3.72
C LYS A 165 -18.39 -16.69 5.03
N ILE A 166 -18.23 -15.98 6.16
CA ILE A 166 -18.62 -16.48 7.49
C ILE A 166 -20.10 -16.90 7.52
N LEU A 167 -20.98 -16.06 6.97
CA LEU A 167 -22.42 -16.34 6.93
C LEU A 167 -22.77 -17.47 5.95
N CYS A 168 -22.06 -17.61 4.84
CA CYS A 168 -22.26 -18.74 3.93
C CYS A 168 -21.86 -20.08 4.56
N GLU A 169 -20.83 -20.09 5.40
CA GLU A 169 -20.40 -21.27 6.15
C GLU A 169 -21.41 -21.63 7.25
N LYS A 170 -21.94 -20.62 7.94
CA LYS A 170 -22.94 -20.79 9.01
C LYS A 170 -24.34 -21.14 8.49
N TYR A 171 -24.73 -20.56 7.35
CA TYR A 171 -26.05 -20.72 6.75
C TYR A 171 -25.97 -21.14 5.26
N PRO A 172 -25.53 -22.38 4.96
CA PRO A 172 -25.34 -22.84 3.58
C PRO A 172 -26.58 -22.70 2.69
N GLN A 173 -27.78 -22.84 3.26
CA GLN A 173 -29.06 -22.68 2.57
C GLN A 173 -29.36 -21.24 2.12
N LYS A 174 -28.62 -20.24 2.62
CA LYS A 174 -28.74 -18.82 2.25
C LYS A 174 -27.56 -18.30 1.43
N LYS A 175 -26.64 -19.19 1.04
CA LYS A 175 -25.38 -18.85 0.37
C LYS A 175 -25.56 -17.92 -0.83
N ASP A 176 -26.47 -18.25 -1.75
CA ASP A 176 -26.66 -17.44 -2.96
C ASP A 176 -27.19 -16.03 -2.64
N GLU A 177 -28.14 -15.92 -1.71
CA GLU A 177 -28.67 -14.61 -1.28
C GLU A 177 -27.59 -13.75 -0.60
N ILE A 178 -26.70 -14.37 0.18
CA ILE A 178 -25.61 -13.68 0.88
C ILE A 178 -24.53 -13.24 -0.10
N LEU A 179 -24.07 -14.14 -0.98
CA LEU A 179 -23.03 -13.83 -1.96
C LEU A 179 -23.46 -12.73 -2.92
N GLN A 180 -24.77 -12.64 -3.22
CA GLN A 180 -25.26 -11.60 -4.10
C GLN A 180 -25.13 -10.18 -3.51
N LEU A 181 -24.98 -10.04 -2.18
CA LEU A 181 -24.67 -8.75 -1.55
C LEU A 181 -23.27 -8.22 -1.88
N VAL A 182 -22.35 -9.09 -2.30
CA VAL A 182 -20.95 -8.75 -2.63
C VAL A 182 -20.60 -8.98 -4.10
N ALA A 183 -21.59 -9.26 -4.95
CA ALA A 183 -21.35 -9.72 -6.33
C ALA A 183 -21.28 -8.61 -7.38
N ASP A 184 -21.54 -7.35 -7.02
CA ASP A 184 -21.58 -6.25 -7.99
C ASP A 184 -20.27 -6.16 -8.78
N LYS A 185 -20.37 -6.03 -10.11
CA LYS A 185 -19.20 -6.02 -11.00
C LYS A 185 -18.23 -4.88 -10.68
N LYS A 186 -18.74 -3.70 -10.34
CA LYS A 186 -17.97 -2.46 -10.19
C LYS A 186 -17.62 -2.15 -8.74
N THR A 187 -18.39 -2.66 -7.78
CA THR A 187 -18.27 -2.33 -6.37
C THR A 187 -18.26 -3.56 -5.44
N GLY A 188 -18.32 -4.77 -5.98
CA GLY A 188 -18.27 -6.02 -5.23
C GLY A 188 -16.88 -6.67 -5.23
N VAL A 189 -16.84 -7.96 -4.92
CA VAL A 189 -15.63 -8.77 -4.75
C VAL A 189 -14.67 -8.71 -5.94
N TRP A 190 -15.16 -8.45 -7.15
CA TRP A 190 -14.33 -8.45 -8.36
C TRP A 190 -13.26 -7.35 -8.38
N ILE A 191 -13.46 -6.26 -7.65
CA ILE A 191 -12.48 -5.18 -7.54
C ILE A 191 -11.63 -5.25 -6.27
N ALA A 192 -11.86 -6.25 -5.42
CA ALA A 192 -11.07 -6.52 -4.23
C ALA A 192 -9.58 -6.70 -4.57
N ARG A 193 -8.69 -6.06 -3.81
CA ARG A 193 -7.24 -6.19 -3.93
C ARG A 193 -6.63 -6.67 -2.63
N ASN A 194 -5.55 -7.42 -2.73
CA ASN A 194 -4.76 -7.91 -1.60
C ASN A 194 -4.36 -6.78 -0.64
N LEU A 195 -4.30 -7.08 0.66
CA LEU A 195 -4.07 -6.10 1.72
C LEU A 195 -2.71 -6.27 2.43
N SER A 196 -1.80 -7.09 1.93
CA SER A 196 -0.54 -7.45 2.62
C SER A 196 0.36 -6.24 2.94
N ASP A 197 0.30 -5.20 2.10
CA ASP A 197 0.99 -3.93 2.32
C ASP A 197 0.25 -2.97 3.27
N PHE A 198 -1.00 -3.27 3.64
CA PHE A 198 -1.91 -2.36 4.36
C PHE A 198 -2.36 -2.88 5.73
N ILE A 199 -2.22 -4.18 6.01
CA ILE A 199 -2.48 -4.78 7.32
C ILE A 199 -1.37 -5.76 7.70
N VAL A 200 -0.97 -5.73 8.97
CA VAL A 200 -0.05 -6.71 9.54
C VAL A 200 -0.83 -7.93 10.00
N HIS A 201 -0.48 -9.10 9.46
CA HIS A 201 -1.18 -10.38 9.65
C HIS A 201 -2.63 -10.33 9.13
N GLY A 202 -3.17 -11.46 8.70
CA GLY A 202 -4.59 -11.57 8.33
C GLY A 202 -4.93 -11.26 6.87
N SER A 203 -4.00 -10.76 6.04
CA SER A 203 -4.27 -10.58 4.60
C SER A 203 -4.70 -11.88 3.94
N GLU A 204 -4.10 -13.00 4.35
CA GLU A 204 -4.42 -14.35 3.88
C GLU A 204 -5.86 -14.78 4.21
N ILE A 205 -6.40 -14.34 5.36
CA ILE A 205 -7.79 -14.62 5.76
C ILE A 205 -8.74 -13.87 4.83
N TYR A 206 -8.42 -12.63 4.51
CA TYR A 206 -9.17 -11.83 3.55
C TYR A 206 -9.06 -12.39 2.13
N ASP A 207 -7.87 -12.77 1.68
CA ASP A 207 -7.66 -13.36 0.35
C ASP A 207 -8.48 -14.66 0.20
N THR A 208 -8.53 -15.48 1.25
CA THR A 208 -9.39 -16.68 1.30
C THR A 208 -10.88 -16.32 1.17
N ALA A 209 -11.32 -15.21 1.77
CA ALA A 209 -12.71 -14.75 1.63
C ALA A 209 -13.02 -14.24 0.22
N VAL A 210 -12.08 -13.53 -0.40
CA VAL A 210 -12.19 -13.08 -1.79
C VAL A 210 -12.26 -14.27 -2.74
N GLU A 211 -11.37 -15.26 -2.59
CA GLU A 211 -11.35 -16.49 -3.39
C GLU A 211 -12.65 -17.29 -3.21
N PHE A 212 -13.12 -17.44 -1.97
CA PHE A 212 -14.38 -18.10 -1.69
C PHE A 212 -15.55 -17.41 -2.41
N ALA A 213 -15.71 -16.09 -2.24
CA ALA A 213 -16.84 -15.37 -2.84
C ALA A 213 -16.77 -15.40 -4.38
N SER A 214 -15.60 -15.12 -4.95
CA SER A 214 -15.39 -15.08 -6.40
C SER A 214 -15.56 -16.45 -7.07
N SER A 215 -15.11 -17.54 -6.44
CA SER A 215 -15.26 -18.91 -6.97
C SER A 215 -16.71 -19.42 -6.93
N ASN A 216 -17.53 -18.85 -6.05
CA ASN A 216 -18.95 -19.20 -5.91
C ASN A 216 -19.90 -18.25 -6.64
N LEU A 217 -19.37 -17.26 -7.35
CA LEU A 217 -20.14 -16.32 -8.16
C LEU A 217 -19.82 -16.51 -9.64
N LYS A 218 -20.79 -16.15 -10.49
CA LYS A 218 -20.56 -16.14 -11.93
C LYS A 218 -19.65 -14.96 -12.30
N GLN A 219 -18.46 -15.27 -12.82
CA GLN A 219 -17.50 -14.24 -13.22
C GLN A 219 -18.13 -13.27 -14.22
N PRO A 220 -18.05 -11.95 -13.97
CA PRO A 220 -18.54 -10.95 -14.91
C PRO A 220 -17.67 -10.94 -16.15
N LYS A 221 -18.28 -10.64 -17.31
CA LYS A 221 -17.53 -10.38 -18.53
C LYS A 221 -16.59 -9.19 -18.30
N CYS A 222 -15.30 -9.40 -18.56
CA CYS A 222 -14.25 -8.40 -18.47
C CYS A 222 -13.53 -8.34 -19.81
N GLU A 223 -13.59 -7.19 -20.48
CA GLU A 223 -12.90 -6.94 -21.74
C GLU A 223 -11.57 -6.28 -21.43
N ARG A 224 -10.58 -7.10 -21.05
CA ARG A 224 -9.20 -6.67 -20.80
C ARG A 224 -8.27 -7.28 -21.83
N LYS A 225 -7.34 -6.46 -22.35
CA LYS A 225 -6.32 -6.93 -23.29
C LYS A 225 -5.46 -8.02 -22.63
N ALA A 226 -5.29 -9.16 -23.29
CA ALA A 226 -4.27 -10.13 -22.91
C ALA A 226 -2.88 -9.53 -23.19
N LEU A 227 -2.04 -9.49 -22.16
CA LEU A 227 -0.67 -9.02 -22.29
C LEU A 227 0.24 -10.23 -22.47
N ALA A 228 1.24 -10.09 -23.35
CA ALA A 228 2.35 -11.03 -23.38
C ALA A 228 3.16 -10.88 -22.08
N SER A 229 3.87 -11.93 -21.69
CA SER A 229 4.90 -11.79 -20.67
C SER A 229 5.99 -10.85 -21.18
N GLU A 230 6.58 -10.06 -20.28
CA GLU A 230 7.81 -9.32 -20.60
C GLU A 230 8.88 -10.35 -21.03
N PRO A 231 9.70 -10.05 -22.06
CA PRO A 231 10.88 -10.84 -22.36
C PRO A 231 11.74 -11.03 -21.10
N ASP A 232 12.51 -12.12 -21.04
CA ASP A 232 13.46 -12.33 -19.94
C ASP A 232 14.31 -11.07 -19.76
N THR A 233 14.31 -10.52 -18.54
CA THR A 233 14.82 -9.16 -18.25
C THR A 233 16.33 -9.04 -18.43
N GLY A 234 17.01 -10.12 -18.82
CA GLY A 234 18.43 -10.12 -19.15
C GLY A 234 19.29 -9.80 -17.95
N LYS A 235 20.60 -9.62 -18.19
CA LYS A 235 21.56 -9.22 -17.16
C LYS A 235 22.38 -8.05 -17.67
N ILE A 236 22.81 -7.22 -16.74
CA ILE A 236 23.88 -6.25 -17.01
C ILE A 236 25.18 -7.06 -17.09
N LEU A 237 25.70 -7.23 -18.30
CA LEU A 237 26.92 -8.02 -18.61
C LEU A 237 28.14 -7.11 -18.71
N ASP A 238 28.01 -6.00 -19.44
CA ASP A 238 29.05 -4.99 -19.65
C ASP A 238 28.43 -3.61 -19.40
N MET A 239 28.62 -3.05 -18.21
CA MET A 239 27.98 -1.78 -17.84
C MET A 239 28.64 -0.61 -18.58
N ARG A 240 28.00 -0.17 -19.66
CA ARG A 240 28.42 1.00 -20.45
C ARG A 240 27.79 2.29 -19.95
N HIS A 241 26.60 2.20 -19.38
CA HIS A 241 25.89 3.32 -18.77
C HIS A 241 25.43 2.93 -17.35
N ASP A 242 25.94 3.63 -16.34
CA ASP A 242 25.61 3.37 -14.94
C ASP A 242 24.46 4.24 -14.40
N PHE A 243 23.88 5.10 -15.25
CA PHE A 243 22.78 6.01 -14.92
C PHE A 243 23.08 6.93 -13.72
N ASN A 244 24.35 7.29 -13.52
CA ASN A 244 24.72 8.26 -12.50
C ASN A 244 24.03 9.61 -12.73
N GLY A 245 23.46 10.18 -11.67
CA GLY A 245 22.75 11.45 -11.71
C GLY A 245 21.25 11.36 -12.05
N PHE A 246 20.80 10.23 -12.61
CA PHE A 246 19.38 10.01 -12.91
C PHE A 246 18.58 9.74 -11.63
N LYS A 247 17.32 10.16 -11.64
CA LYS A 247 16.27 9.89 -10.65
C LYS A 247 15.20 9.02 -11.30
N ILE A 248 15.06 7.79 -10.86
CA ILE A 248 14.13 6.83 -11.46
C ILE A 248 13.02 6.52 -10.48
N ALA A 249 11.79 6.85 -10.85
CA ALA A 249 10.62 6.44 -10.07
C ALA A 249 10.27 4.97 -10.37
N PHE A 250 9.77 4.23 -9.39
CA PHE A 250 9.34 2.83 -9.56
C PHE A 250 8.26 2.43 -8.56
N THR A 251 7.50 1.38 -8.87
CA THR A 251 6.49 0.79 -7.98
C THR A 251 6.62 -0.73 -7.91
N GLY A 252 6.88 -1.27 -6.72
CA GLY A 252 7.19 -2.69 -6.50
C GLY A 252 8.61 -2.90 -5.97
N GLU A 253 9.22 -4.03 -6.30
CA GLU A 253 10.57 -4.39 -5.87
C GLU A 253 11.57 -4.33 -7.03
N ILE A 254 12.70 -3.65 -6.80
CA ILE A 254 13.77 -3.54 -7.80
C ILE A 254 14.60 -4.82 -7.80
N SER A 255 14.86 -5.35 -9.00
CA SER A 255 15.71 -6.51 -9.21
C SER A 255 17.17 -6.28 -8.75
N PRO A 256 17.89 -7.34 -8.32
CA PRO A 256 19.30 -7.23 -7.94
C PRO A 256 20.19 -6.62 -9.03
N GLU A 257 19.86 -6.86 -10.30
CA GLU A 257 20.56 -6.32 -11.48
C GLU A 257 20.48 -4.79 -11.50
N LEU A 258 19.28 -4.23 -11.36
CA LEU A 258 19.07 -2.78 -11.37
C LEU A 258 19.67 -2.06 -10.15
N LYS A 259 19.82 -2.76 -9.02
CA LYS A 259 20.52 -2.22 -7.83
C LYS A 259 22.01 -1.95 -8.08
N LYS A 260 22.59 -2.45 -9.18
CA LYS A 260 23.98 -2.16 -9.57
C LYS A 260 24.15 -0.76 -10.18
N LEU A 261 23.07 -0.13 -10.65
CA LEU A 261 23.09 1.21 -11.24
C LEU A 261 23.38 2.28 -10.18
N LYS A 262 24.10 3.34 -10.55
CA LYS A 262 24.40 4.51 -9.71
C LYS A 262 23.29 5.57 -9.77
N THR A 263 22.05 5.14 -9.92
CA THR A 263 20.87 6.01 -10.01
C THR A 263 20.25 6.25 -8.63
N LYS A 264 19.49 7.35 -8.49
CA LYS A 264 18.64 7.61 -7.33
C LYS A 264 17.25 7.04 -7.59
N PHE A 265 16.94 5.89 -7.01
CA PHE A 265 15.59 5.36 -7.03
C PHE A 265 14.65 6.14 -6.11
N ILE A 266 13.49 6.51 -6.63
CA ILE A 266 12.42 7.21 -5.91
C ILE A 266 11.22 6.27 -5.83
N LYS A 267 10.76 5.98 -4.61
CA LYS A 267 9.52 5.25 -4.38
C LYS A 267 8.41 6.27 -4.11
N PRO A 268 7.43 6.47 -5.02
CA PRO A 268 6.27 7.32 -4.77
C PRO A 268 5.54 6.91 -3.47
N GLN A 269 4.80 7.84 -2.86
CA GLN A 269 4.04 7.52 -1.65
C GLN A 269 2.96 6.47 -1.96
N SER A 270 2.42 6.50 -3.17
CA SER A 270 1.46 5.54 -3.68
C SER A 270 2.08 4.22 -4.20
N ALA A 271 3.37 3.96 -4.00
CA ALA A 271 4.04 2.80 -4.59
C ALA A 271 3.62 1.43 -4.01
N ASN A 272 2.80 1.42 -2.96
CA ASN A 272 2.16 0.20 -2.46
C ASN A 272 0.76 -0.01 -3.09
N LEU A 273 0.28 0.92 -3.93
CA LEU A 273 -0.94 0.71 -4.71
C LEU A 273 -0.65 -0.19 -5.91
N PRO A 274 -1.59 -1.07 -6.30
CA PRO A 274 -1.48 -1.76 -7.57
C PRO A 274 -1.65 -0.77 -8.75
N CYS A 275 -1.07 -1.09 -9.90
CA CYS A 275 -1.14 -0.23 -11.10
C CYS A 275 -2.54 -0.11 -11.73
N GLY A 276 -3.55 -0.81 -11.20
CA GLY A 276 -4.93 -0.76 -11.67
C GLY A 276 -5.28 -1.74 -12.79
N PHE A 277 -4.30 -2.48 -13.34
CA PHE A 277 -4.56 -3.40 -14.47
C PHE A 277 -5.57 -4.51 -14.13
N ASP A 278 -5.62 -4.99 -12.89
CA ASP A 278 -6.52 -6.08 -12.46
C ASP A 278 -7.98 -5.70 -12.34
N VAL A 279 -8.26 -4.41 -12.28
CA VAL A 279 -9.64 -3.88 -12.22
C VAL A 279 -10.06 -3.23 -13.53
N LEU A 280 -9.16 -3.13 -14.52
CA LEU A 280 -9.48 -2.65 -15.86
C LEU A 280 -10.47 -3.61 -16.55
N GLY A 281 -11.54 -3.07 -17.13
CA GLY A 281 -12.66 -3.82 -17.72
C GLY A 281 -13.75 -4.22 -16.71
N LEU A 282 -13.44 -4.16 -15.41
CA LEU A 282 -14.40 -4.32 -14.31
C LEU A 282 -14.91 -2.96 -13.85
N ASN A 283 -13.98 -2.09 -13.44
CA ASN A 283 -14.18 -0.70 -13.04
C ASN A 283 -13.01 0.17 -13.57
N ASP A 284 -13.18 0.69 -14.79
CA ASP A 284 -12.16 1.50 -15.47
C ASP A 284 -11.82 2.80 -14.74
N GLU A 285 -12.81 3.40 -14.06
CA GLU A 285 -12.60 4.63 -13.29
C GLU A 285 -11.65 4.35 -12.11
N LEU A 286 -11.87 3.26 -11.37
CA LEU A 286 -10.96 2.81 -10.33
C LEU A 286 -9.57 2.49 -10.89
N ALA A 287 -9.50 1.78 -12.03
CA ALA A 287 -8.23 1.48 -12.70
C ALA A 287 -7.44 2.76 -13.01
N TYR A 288 -8.11 3.78 -13.55
CA TYR A 288 -7.50 5.05 -13.92
C TYR A 288 -7.12 5.87 -12.70
N LYS A 289 -7.93 5.89 -11.63
CA LYS A 289 -7.58 6.55 -10.36
C LYS A 289 -6.29 5.98 -9.78
N LEU A 290 -6.17 4.65 -9.71
CA LEU A 290 -4.98 3.98 -9.16
C LEU A 290 -3.75 4.25 -10.03
N ALA A 291 -3.85 4.05 -11.34
CA ALA A 291 -2.73 4.24 -12.26
C ALA A 291 -2.26 5.70 -12.28
N SER A 292 -3.19 6.65 -12.38
CA SER A 292 -2.87 8.08 -12.43
C SER A 292 -2.24 8.57 -11.13
N LYS A 293 -2.68 8.04 -9.97
CA LYS A 293 -2.08 8.39 -8.68
C LYS A 293 -0.58 8.07 -8.67
N ILE A 294 -0.19 6.87 -9.12
CA ILE A 294 1.22 6.46 -9.21
C ILE A 294 1.97 7.29 -10.25
N LEU A 295 1.41 7.41 -11.45
CA LEU A 295 2.06 8.06 -12.58
C LEU A 295 2.35 9.54 -12.32
N PHE A 296 1.35 10.28 -11.84
CA PHE A 296 1.52 11.71 -11.58
C PHE A 296 2.31 11.99 -10.30
N GLU A 297 2.28 11.12 -9.28
CA GLU A 297 3.22 11.26 -8.15
C GLU A 297 4.67 11.03 -8.59
N ALA A 298 4.92 10.06 -9.47
CA ALA A 298 6.25 9.84 -10.04
C ALA A 298 6.72 11.08 -10.81
N PHE A 299 5.86 11.65 -11.65
CA PHE A 299 6.12 12.91 -12.37
C PHE A 299 6.41 14.08 -11.41
N ASP A 300 5.52 14.31 -10.45
CA ASP A 300 5.60 15.41 -9.47
C ASP A 300 6.80 15.27 -8.52
N SER A 301 7.37 14.07 -8.39
CA SER A 301 8.59 13.84 -7.60
C SER A 301 9.87 14.40 -8.24
N GLY A 302 9.79 14.84 -9.50
CA GLY A 302 10.95 15.28 -10.28
C GLY A 302 11.88 14.12 -10.65
N ALA A 303 11.31 12.92 -10.84
CA ALA A 303 11.99 11.80 -11.48
C ALA A 303 12.16 12.10 -12.98
N ASP A 304 13.21 11.55 -13.58
CA ASP A 304 13.46 11.67 -15.01
C ASP A 304 12.51 10.77 -15.82
N PHE A 305 12.16 9.60 -15.29
CA PHE A 305 11.17 8.68 -15.85
C PHE A 305 10.61 7.71 -14.79
N LEU A 306 9.52 7.04 -15.13
CA LEU A 306 8.93 5.94 -14.34
C LEU A 306 9.29 4.58 -14.95
N LEU A 307 9.84 3.70 -14.13
CA LEU A 307 10.19 2.33 -14.48
C LEU A 307 8.99 1.40 -14.29
N ALA A 308 8.55 0.77 -15.38
CA ALA A 308 7.59 -0.33 -15.38
C ALA A 308 8.32 -1.67 -15.18
N LEU A 309 7.99 -2.37 -14.11
CA LEU A 309 8.61 -3.64 -13.72
C LEU A 309 7.93 -4.87 -14.36
N ASN A 310 6.85 -4.66 -15.11
CA ASN A 310 6.16 -5.69 -15.87
C ASN A 310 5.24 -5.06 -16.93
N GLU A 311 4.75 -5.88 -17.85
CA GLU A 311 3.86 -5.44 -18.94
C GLU A 311 2.53 -4.85 -18.46
N ALA A 312 2.00 -5.28 -17.31
CA ALA A 312 0.76 -4.69 -16.77
C ALA A 312 0.99 -3.23 -16.33
N GLN A 313 2.12 -2.94 -15.69
CA GLN A 313 2.53 -1.57 -15.38
C GLN A 313 2.79 -0.77 -16.66
N PHE A 314 3.55 -1.33 -17.61
CA PHE A 314 3.86 -0.64 -18.87
C PHE A 314 2.58 -0.28 -19.64
N TYR A 315 1.66 -1.23 -19.78
CA TYR A 315 0.38 -0.99 -20.44
C TYR A 315 -0.43 0.12 -19.75
N MET A 316 -0.53 0.08 -18.42
CA MET A 316 -1.28 1.09 -17.67
C MET A 316 -0.64 2.48 -17.77
N PHE A 317 0.67 2.59 -17.61
CA PHE A 317 1.36 3.88 -17.51
C PHE A 317 1.73 4.49 -18.86
N ASP A 318 2.16 3.68 -19.84
CA ASP A 318 2.53 4.15 -21.18
C ASP A 318 1.37 4.03 -22.18
N THR A 319 0.85 2.82 -22.39
CA THR A 319 -0.14 2.58 -23.45
C THR A 319 -1.44 3.36 -23.20
N LEU A 320 -1.85 3.49 -21.94
CA LEU A 320 -3.03 4.26 -21.55
C LEU A 320 -2.73 5.71 -21.12
N SER A 321 -1.48 6.19 -21.22
CA SER A 321 -1.06 7.54 -20.79
C SER A 321 -2.01 8.65 -21.23
N ALA A 322 -2.35 8.73 -22.53
CA ALA A 322 -3.28 9.75 -23.05
C ALA A 322 -4.68 9.70 -22.42
N LYS A 323 -5.16 8.49 -22.07
CA LYS A 323 -6.44 8.34 -21.34
C LYS A 323 -6.30 8.81 -19.89
N LEU A 324 -5.19 8.48 -19.23
CA LEU A 324 -4.91 8.93 -17.86
C LEU A 324 -4.76 10.46 -17.79
N SER A 325 -4.04 11.07 -18.73
CA SER A 325 -3.91 12.52 -18.86
C SER A 325 -5.26 13.21 -19.02
N LYS A 326 -6.12 12.68 -19.92
CA LYS A 326 -7.48 13.19 -20.09
C LYS A 326 -8.34 13.00 -18.84
N PHE A 327 -8.21 11.86 -18.17
CA PHE A 327 -8.95 11.54 -16.94
C PHE A 327 -8.60 12.50 -15.79
N CYS A 328 -7.32 12.83 -15.63
CA CYS A 328 -6.86 13.75 -14.59
C CYS A 328 -6.90 15.23 -15.00
N GLY A 329 -7.12 15.55 -16.28
CA GLY A 329 -7.01 16.91 -16.80
C GLY A 329 -5.59 17.48 -16.68
N ARG A 330 -4.56 16.63 -16.80
CA ARG A 330 -3.13 16.96 -16.64
C ARG A 330 -2.32 16.36 -17.79
N ASP A 331 -1.31 17.08 -18.28
CA ASP A 331 -0.34 16.54 -19.24
C ASP A 331 0.90 15.99 -18.51
N LEU A 332 1.64 15.10 -19.17
CA LEU A 332 2.87 14.49 -18.67
C LEU A 332 4.14 15.22 -19.17
N ASP A 333 4.00 16.24 -20.03
CA ASP A 333 5.09 17.13 -20.47
C ASP A 333 6.39 16.42 -20.92
N GLY A 334 6.26 15.28 -21.58
CA GLY A 334 7.42 14.50 -22.06
C GLY A 334 8.03 13.55 -21.02
N PHE A 335 7.40 13.38 -19.85
CA PHE A 335 7.70 12.28 -18.94
C PHE A 335 7.40 10.95 -19.62
N TYR A 336 8.39 10.05 -19.66
CA TYR A 336 8.28 8.76 -20.33
C TYR A 336 8.37 7.60 -19.34
N ILE A 337 7.94 6.44 -19.82
CA ILE A 337 7.96 5.17 -19.09
C ILE A 337 8.98 4.28 -19.77
N LEU A 338 9.82 3.59 -19.00
CA LEU A 338 10.70 2.54 -19.52
C LEU A 338 10.35 1.20 -18.90
N ARG A 339 10.46 0.13 -19.68
CA ARG A 339 10.47 -1.23 -19.15
C ARG A 339 11.77 -1.50 -18.40
N GLN A 340 11.73 -2.45 -17.48
CA GLN A 340 12.94 -2.94 -16.82
C GLN A 340 13.94 -3.53 -17.84
N SER A 341 13.47 -4.33 -18.80
CA SER A 341 14.30 -4.89 -19.87
C SER A 341 14.99 -3.80 -20.71
N GLU A 342 14.30 -2.70 -21.01
CA GLU A 342 14.87 -1.57 -21.75
C GLU A 342 15.95 -0.85 -20.95
N LEU A 343 15.73 -0.61 -19.65
CA LEU A 343 16.73 0.00 -18.78
C LEU A 343 18.01 -0.87 -18.70
N ILE A 344 17.86 -2.19 -18.64
CA ILE A 344 19.00 -3.13 -18.64
C ILE A 344 19.74 -3.11 -19.98
N ALA A 345 19.02 -3.10 -21.11
CA ALA A 345 19.62 -3.00 -22.44
C ALA A 345 20.40 -1.69 -22.60
N LEU A 346 19.82 -0.57 -22.20
CA LEU A 346 20.49 0.74 -22.20
C LEU A 346 21.72 0.74 -21.29
N ALA A 347 21.67 0.08 -20.13
CA ALA A 347 22.84 -0.05 -19.25
C ALA A 347 24.00 -0.84 -19.90
N ASN A 348 23.68 -1.81 -20.76
CA ASN A 348 24.66 -2.54 -21.58
C ASN A 348 25.15 -1.72 -22.81
N GLY A 349 24.55 -0.56 -23.08
CA GLY A 349 24.87 0.27 -24.25
C GLY A 349 24.11 -0.13 -25.52
N ASP A 350 23.09 -0.98 -25.40
CA ASP A 350 22.22 -1.36 -26.50
C ASP A 350 21.07 -0.34 -26.65
N THR A 351 20.59 -0.14 -27.87
CA THR A 351 19.37 0.64 -28.13
C THR A 351 18.21 -0.32 -28.42
N PRO A 352 17.33 -0.60 -27.45
CA PRO A 352 16.27 -1.58 -27.63
C PRO A 352 15.26 -1.13 -28.69
N GLN A 353 14.90 -2.01 -29.62
CA GLN A 353 13.91 -1.71 -30.67
C GLN A 353 12.51 -1.45 -30.09
N SER A 354 12.22 -2.02 -28.92
CA SER A 354 10.94 -1.84 -28.22
C SER A 354 10.66 -0.39 -27.83
N LEU A 355 11.67 0.50 -27.80
CA LEU A 355 11.46 1.94 -27.61
C LEU A 355 10.53 2.56 -28.66
N SER A 356 10.44 1.94 -29.86
CA SER A 356 9.51 2.36 -30.90
C SER A 356 8.03 2.06 -30.60
N GLU A 357 7.75 1.21 -29.61
CA GLU A 357 6.40 0.83 -29.21
C GLU A 357 5.73 1.85 -28.26
N HIS A 358 6.52 2.75 -27.68
CA HIS A 358 6.05 3.67 -26.66
C HIS A 358 5.09 4.70 -27.25
N ARG A 359 4.03 4.99 -26.48
CA ARG A 359 3.14 6.12 -26.76
C ARG A 359 3.79 7.43 -26.35
N LEU A 360 4.54 7.43 -25.26
CA LEU A 360 5.31 8.57 -24.81
C LEU A 360 6.67 8.56 -25.53
N LYS A 361 7.00 9.65 -26.22
CA LYS A 361 8.25 9.71 -27.00
C LYS A 361 9.45 9.70 -26.06
N VAL A 362 10.28 8.65 -26.17
CA VAL A 362 11.56 8.58 -25.47
C VAL A 362 12.59 9.39 -26.25
N GLY A 363 13.03 10.52 -25.68
CA GLY A 363 14.18 11.27 -26.18
C GLY A 363 15.45 10.73 -25.54
N LEU A 364 16.18 9.85 -26.23
CA LEU A 364 17.55 9.52 -25.83
C LEU A 364 18.42 10.74 -26.17
N VAL A 365 18.84 11.49 -25.15
CA VAL A 365 19.76 12.63 -25.30
C VAL A 365 21.18 12.17 -25.02
#